data_AF-A0A1C9W6B8-F1
#
_entry.id   AF-A0A1C9W6B8-F1
#
_cell.length_a   1.000
_cell.length_b   1.000
_cell.length_c   1.000
_cell.angle_alpha   90.00
_cell.angle_beta   90.00
_cell.angle_gamma   90.00
#
_symmetry.space_group_name_H-M   'P 1'
#
loop_
_entity.id
_entity.type
_entity.pdbx_description
1 polymer ?
#
loop_
_entity_poly.entity_id
_entity_poly.type
_entity_poly.pdbx_seq_one_letter_code
_entity_poly.pdbx_strand_id
1 'polypeptide(L)'
;MTWLVGVSLTLIVTLAISALLWLRLWLRQQSQASKERFDKLQSERDRLDGQLRHYGRELKEREKKLSEATRRISNLKQSKADLQAVIGHQLRRPMENLRESLQRLAISAEGDSAMLAERASSQLQPILRSLDQIQRLGQVQTLAVTQAPRLGMTDTVEVQSLKVLNLEALERKRNTLGHQTFAELINRRSAGLPKQITELTSALTGRHWLDAEKLALVVAANAGEIGLDAIAGHLRNLSTQLGIDSERERCRQQRSELLNLMRVSIQQLQDWKSKNLHTEWALR
;
A
#
# COMPACT_ATOMS: atom_id res chain seq x y z
N MET A 1 85.82 44.55 -23.92
CA MET A 1 84.72 44.48 -22.93
C MET A 1 83.32 44.69 -23.52
N THR A 2 83.15 45.41 -24.63
CA THR A 2 81.84 45.66 -25.27
C THR A 2 81.13 44.41 -25.82
N TRP A 3 81.87 43.39 -26.27
CA TRP A 3 81.29 42.15 -26.80
C TRP A 3 80.57 41.28 -25.75
N LEU A 4 81.02 41.29 -24.50
CA LEU A 4 80.38 40.54 -23.41
C LEU A 4 79.00 41.11 -23.07
N VAL A 5 78.85 42.43 -23.12
CA VAL A 5 77.57 43.12 -22.88
C VAL A 5 76.56 42.80 -23.99
N GLY A 6 77.01 42.73 -25.24
CA GLY A 6 76.17 42.33 -26.38
C GLY A 6 75.63 40.90 -26.23
N VAL A 7 76.48 39.95 -25.85
CA VAL A 7 76.07 38.55 -25.66
C VAL A 7 75.07 38.41 -24.50
N SER A 8 75.29 39.08 -23.36
CA SER A 8 74.33 39.02 -22.24
C SER A 8 72.95 39.57 -22.60
N LEU A 9 72.89 40.63 -23.43
CA LEU A 9 71.62 41.25 -23.80
C LEU A 9 70.82 40.34 -24.74
N THR A 10 71.48 39.66 -25.68
CA THR A 10 70.83 38.68 -26.56
C THR A 10 70.30 37.45 -25.81
N LEU A 11 71.02 36.98 -24.78
CA LEU A 11 70.56 35.89 -23.91
C LEU A 11 69.31 36.28 -23.12
N ILE A 12 69.27 37.49 -22.56
CA ILE A 12 68.09 37.96 -21.81
C ILE A 12 66.86 38.08 -22.72
N VAL A 13 67.04 38.60 -23.95
CA VAL A 13 65.94 38.76 -24.90
C VAL A 13 65.40 37.40 -25.36
N THR A 14 66.26 36.45 -25.70
CA THR A 14 65.82 35.09 -26.10
C THR A 14 65.12 34.36 -24.95
N LEU A 15 65.61 34.50 -23.72
CA LEU A 15 65.00 33.90 -22.53
C LEU A 15 63.63 34.52 -22.23
N ALA A 16 63.50 35.85 -22.34
CA ALA A 16 62.21 36.55 -22.20
C ALA A 16 61.19 36.14 -23.27
N ILE A 17 61.62 35.99 -24.54
CA ILE A 17 60.76 35.53 -25.63
C ILE A 17 60.31 34.08 -25.38
N SER A 18 61.21 33.20 -24.95
CA SER A 18 60.88 31.81 -24.64
C SER A 18 59.87 31.70 -23.48
N ALA A 19 60.02 32.52 -22.43
CA ALA A 19 59.10 32.58 -21.31
C ALA A 19 57.71 33.11 -21.72
N LEU A 20 57.65 34.13 -22.58
CA LEU A 20 56.39 34.67 -23.12
C LEU A 20 55.65 33.66 -24.00
N LEU A 21 56.39 32.90 -24.83
CA LEU A 21 55.82 31.85 -25.66
C LEU A 21 55.28 30.69 -24.82
N TRP A 22 56.05 30.27 -23.80
CA TRP A 22 55.62 29.23 -22.86
C TRP A 22 54.38 29.66 -22.08
N LEU A 23 54.34 30.89 -21.58
CA LEU A 23 53.16 31.45 -20.89
C LEU A 23 51.93 31.46 -21.82
N ARG A 24 52.07 31.88 -23.08
CA ARG A 24 50.95 31.88 -24.05
C ARG A 24 50.46 30.47 -24.37
N LEU A 25 51.36 29.50 -24.52
CA LEU A 25 51.01 28.10 -24.74
C LEU A 25 50.28 27.52 -23.52
N TRP A 26 50.77 27.82 -22.32
CA TRP A 26 50.14 27.40 -21.06
C TRP A 26 48.74 28.01 -20.88
N LEU A 27 48.57 29.32 -21.13
CA LEU A 27 47.25 29.95 -21.10
C LEU A 27 46.29 29.35 -22.14
N ARG A 28 46.78 29.04 -23.35
CA ARG A 28 45.97 28.37 -24.39
C ARG A 28 45.55 26.98 -23.93
N GLN A 29 46.46 26.20 -23.35
CA GLN A 29 46.16 24.87 -22.83
C GLN A 29 45.15 24.94 -21.67
N GLN A 30 45.29 25.89 -20.75
CA GLN A 30 44.34 26.09 -19.65
C GLN A 30 42.96 26.51 -20.19
N SER A 31 42.92 27.34 -21.24
CA SER A 31 41.66 27.75 -21.88
C SER A 31 40.97 26.61 -22.63
N GLN A 32 41.71 25.64 -23.17
CA GLN A 32 41.14 24.45 -23.79
C GLN A 32 40.58 23.51 -22.72
N ALA A 33 41.34 23.25 -21.66
CA ALA A 33 40.90 22.43 -20.53
C ALA A 33 39.65 23.01 -19.83
N SER A 34 39.52 24.34 -19.74
CA SER A 34 38.32 24.97 -19.19
C SER A 34 37.12 24.88 -20.13
N LYS A 35 37.32 25.03 -21.45
CA LYS A 35 36.27 24.84 -22.46
C LYS A 35 35.73 23.41 -22.45
N GLU A 36 36.59 22.40 -22.46
CA GLU A 36 36.17 21.00 -22.41
C GLU A 36 35.36 20.68 -21.15
N ARG A 37 35.76 21.25 -19.99
CA ARG A 37 34.99 21.11 -18.74
C ARG A 37 33.63 21.80 -18.82
N PHE A 38 33.57 22.99 -19.42
CA PHE A 38 32.33 23.74 -19.58
C PHE A 38 31.37 22.99 -20.52
N ASP A 39 31.85 22.51 -21.66
CA ASP A 39 31.05 21.73 -22.62
C ASP A 39 30.55 20.43 -21.98
N LYS A 40 31.39 19.76 -21.17
CA LYS A 40 30.97 18.58 -20.42
C LYS A 40 29.86 18.91 -19.42
N LEU A 41 30.04 19.94 -18.59
CA LEU A 41 29.03 20.36 -17.62
C LEU A 41 27.72 20.81 -18.30
N GLN A 42 27.82 21.46 -19.47
CA GLN A 42 26.67 21.85 -20.25
C GLN A 42 25.91 20.64 -20.79
N SER A 43 26.61 19.63 -21.32
CA SER A 43 25.99 18.38 -21.77
C SER A 43 25.34 17.59 -20.62
N GLU A 44 25.96 17.60 -19.43
CA GLU A 44 25.39 16.99 -18.21
C GLU A 44 24.13 17.73 -17.76
N ARG A 45 24.15 19.06 -17.77
CA ARG A 45 22.97 19.88 -17.49
C ARG A 45 21.83 19.58 -18.46
N ASP A 46 22.10 19.57 -19.76
CA ASP A 46 21.08 19.29 -20.79
C ASP A 46 20.50 17.87 -20.63
N ARG A 47 21.35 16.90 -20.24
CA ARG A 47 20.93 15.53 -19.91
C ARG A 47 20.03 15.50 -18.68
N LEU A 48 20.38 16.20 -17.61
CA LEU A 48 19.56 16.30 -16.40
C LEU A 48 18.22 16.99 -16.67
N ASP A 49 18.22 18.07 -17.46
CA ASP A 49 17.01 18.78 -17.89
C ASP A 49 16.10 17.85 -18.72
N GLY A 50 16.70 17.03 -19.59
CA GLY A 50 15.98 15.98 -20.33
C GLY A 50 15.34 14.93 -19.41
N GLN A 51 16.07 14.46 -18.39
CA GLN A 51 15.57 13.51 -17.40
C GLN A 51 14.43 14.11 -16.55
N LEU A 52 14.57 15.35 -16.09
CA LEU A 52 13.54 16.05 -15.33
C LEU A 52 12.25 16.22 -16.15
N ARG A 53 12.36 16.55 -17.43
CA ARG A 53 11.20 16.63 -18.35
C ARG A 53 10.56 15.25 -18.57
N HIS A 54 11.35 14.19 -18.61
CA HIS A 54 10.83 12.83 -18.74
C HIS A 54 10.06 12.41 -17.47
N TYR A 55 10.66 12.52 -16.29
CA TYR A 55 9.99 12.22 -15.03
C TYR A 55 8.77 13.12 -14.77
N GLY A 56 8.83 14.39 -15.16
CA GLY A 56 7.67 15.29 -15.10
C GLY A 56 6.50 14.82 -15.96
N ARG A 57 6.76 14.20 -17.12
CA ARG A 57 5.70 13.60 -17.95
C ARG A 57 5.14 12.31 -17.33
N GLU A 58 6.01 11.44 -16.82
CA GLU A 58 5.57 10.21 -16.14
C GLU A 58 4.73 10.50 -14.90
N LEU A 59 5.12 11.49 -14.09
CA LEU A 59 4.36 11.91 -12.92
C LEU A 59 2.97 12.42 -13.31
N LYS A 60 2.87 13.27 -14.36
CA LYS A 60 1.57 13.73 -14.88
C LYS A 60 0.70 12.58 -15.39
N GLU A 61 1.29 11.57 -16.03
CA GLU A 61 0.53 10.39 -16.48
C GLU A 61 0.01 9.55 -15.30
N ARG A 62 0.84 9.35 -14.26
CA ARG A 62 0.43 8.65 -13.04
C ARG A 62 -0.64 9.42 -12.28
N GLU A 63 -0.52 10.74 -12.18
CA GLU A 63 -1.52 11.61 -11.57
C GLU A 63 -2.86 11.54 -12.30
N LYS A 64 -2.82 11.54 -13.65
CA LYS A 64 -4.02 11.32 -14.47
C LYS A 64 -4.66 9.96 -14.16
N LYS A 65 -3.89 8.88 -14.12
CA LYS A 65 -4.40 7.53 -13.78
C LYS A 65 -5.00 7.47 -12.37
N LEU A 66 -4.37 8.12 -11.39
CA LEU A 66 -4.90 8.21 -10.02
C LEU A 66 -6.22 9.00 -9.98
N SER A 67 -6.31 10.10 -10.70
CA SER A 67 -7.56 10.89 -10.79
C SER A 67 -8.70 10.10 -11.43
N GLU A 68 -8.41 9.32 -12.49
CA GLU A 68 -9.37 8.45 -13.16
C GLU A 68 -9.82 7.30 -12.25
N ALA A 69 -8.89 6.65 -11.54
CA ALA A 69 -9.22 5.60 -10.57
C ALA A 69 -10.08 6.15 -9.42
N THR A 70 -9.76 7.34 -8.92
CA THR A 70 -10.53 8.00 -7.86
C THR A 70 -11.96 8.30 -8.31
N ARG A 71 -12.13 8.80 -9.55
CA ARG A 71 -13.46 9.01 -10.16
C ARG A 71 -14.23 7.70 -10.33
N ARG A 72 -13.57 6.61 -10.72
CA ARG A 72 -14.22 5.29 -10.82
C ARG A 72 -14.71 4.81 -9.45
N ILE A 73 -13.90 4.99 -8.41
CA ILE A 73 -14.28 4.64 -7.04
C ILE A 73 -15.46 5.48 -6.56
N SER A 74 -15.47 6.80 -6.81
CA SER A 74 -16.62 7.64 -6.44
C SER A 74 -17.89 7.23 -7.17
N ASN A 75 -17.80 6.92 -8.46
CA ASN A 75 -18.96 6.46 -9.24
C ASN A 75 -19.49 5.12 -8.73
N LEU A 76 -18.61 4.18 -8.38
CA LEU A 76 -19.01 2.90 -7.79
C LEU A 76 -19.65 3.08 -6.40
N LYS A 77 -19.13 4.00 -5.58
CA LYS A 77 -19.74 4.35 -4.28
C LYS A 77 -21.14 4.92 -4.47
N GLN A 78 -21.32 5.83 -5.42
CA GLN A 78 -22.63 6.42 -5.72
C GLN A 78 -23.61 5.36 -6.23
N SER A 79 -23.21 4.56 -7.23
CA SER A 79 -24.03 3.48 -7.75
C SER A 79 -24.42 2.46 -6.68
N LYS A 80 -23.50 2.14 -5.75
CA LYS A 80 -23.82 1.29 -4.59
C LYS A 80 -24.86 1.94 -3.67
N ALA A 81 -24.72 3.24 -3.37
CA ALA A 81 -25.69 3.96 -2.55
C ALA A 81 -27.08 4.01 -3.21
N ASP A 82 -27.12 4.24 -4.53
CA ASP A 82 -28.36 4.23 -5.32
C ASP A 82 -29.01 2.83 -5.30
N LEU A 83 -28.22 1.77 -5.50
CA LEU A 83 -28.72 0.38 -5.40
C LEU A 83 -29.24 0.06 -3.99
N GLN A 84 -28.57 0.53 -2.93
CA GLN A 84 -29.06 0.37 -1.56
C GLN A 84 -30.37 1.12 -1.34
N ALA A 85 -30.53 2.33 -1.89
CA ALA A 85 -31.77 3.08 -1.84
C ALA A 85 -32.91 2.36 -2.59
N VAL A 86 -32.63 1.82 -3.78
CA VAL A 86 -33.59 1.01 -4.56
C VAL A 86 -34.01 -0.24 -3.80
N ILE A 87 -33.05 -1.00 -3.27
CA ILE A 87 -33.33 -2.22 -2.50
C ILE A 87 -34.16 -1.90 -1.24
N GLY A 88 -33.79 -0.84 -0.51
CA GLY A 88 -34.49 -0.43 0.70
C GLY A 88 -35.91 0.08 0.43
N HIS A 89 -36.08 0.98 -0.54
CA HIS A 89 -37.37 1.64 -0.77
C HIS A 89 -38.30 0.89 -1.72
N GLN A 90 -37.79 0.27 -2.78
CA GLN A 90 -38.61 -0.32 -3.84
C GLN A 90 -38.83 -1.83 -3.68
N LEU A 91 -37.98 -2.53 -2.92
CA LEU A 91 -38.13 -3.99 -2.76
C LEU A 91 -38.56 -4.36 -1.33
N ARG A 92 -37.87 -3.85 -0.31
CA ARG A 92 -38.13 -4.24 1.08
C ARG A 92 -39.52 -3.83 1.56
N ARG A 93 -39.86 -2.54 1.41
CA ARG A 93 -41.14 -2.00 1.90
C ARG A 93 -42.38 -2.68 1.30
N PRO A 94 -42.49 -2.90 -0.03
CA PRO A 94 -43.64 -3.62 -0.57
C PRO A 94 -43.66 -5.10 -0.17
N MET A 95 -42.49 -5.76 -0.03
CA MET A 95 -42.43 -7.15 0.46
C MET A 95 -42.88 -7.29 1.91
N GLU A 96 -42.54 -6.34 2.79
CA GLU A 96 -43.02 -6.29 4.17
C GLU A 96 -44.53 -6.06 4.21
N ASN A 97 -45.05 -5.09 3.45
CA ASN A 97 -46.49 -4.85 3.32
C ASN A 97 -47.27 -6.06 2.79
N LEU A 98 -46.70 -6.76 1.80
CA LEU A 98 -47.31 -7.97 1.22
C LEU A 98 -47.31 -9.12 2.22
N ARG A 99 -46.24 -9.28 3.02
CA ARG A 99 -46.20 -10.25 4.13
C ARG A 99 -47.27 -9.94 5.17
N GLU A 100 -47.42 -8.68 5.59
CA GLU A 100 -48.47 -8.28 6.53
C GLU A 100 -49.87 -8.54 5.99
N SER A 101 -50.09 -8.30 4.70
CA SER A 101 -51.37 -8.52 4.03
C SER A 101 -51.71 -10.01 3.95
N LEU A 102 -50.75 -10.86 3.59
CA LEU A 102 -50.89 -12.31 3.60
C LEU A 102 -51.11 -12.86 5.01
N GLN A 103 -50.46 -12.29 6.03
CA GLN A 103 -50.66 -12.70 7.41
C GLN A 103 -52.07 -12.35 7.91
N ARG A 104 -52.60 -11.19 7.53
CA ARG A 104 -54.01 -10.82 7.82
C ARG A 104 -54.98 -11.76 7.10
N LEU A 105 -54.73 -12.07 5.83
CA LEU A 105 -55.51 -13.03 5.04
C LEU A 105 -55.49 -14.43 5.65
N ALA A 106 -54.33 -14.91 6.10
CA ALA A 106 -54.21 -16.21 6.76
C ALA A 106 -55.02 -16.29 8.07
N ILE A 107 -55.12 -15.17 8.81
CA ILE A 107 -55.89 -15.09 10.06
C ILE A 107 -57.40 -14.98 9.78
N SER A 108 -57.82 -14.29 8.71
CA SER A 108 -59.23 -14.01 8.44
C SER A 108 -59.92 -14.97 7.47
N ALA A 109 -59.17 -15.77 6.72
CA ALA A 109 -59.73 -16.65 5.70
C ALA A 109 -59.92 -18.09 6.22
N GLU A 110 -61.00 -18.75 5.78
CA GLU A 110 -61.25 -20.16 6.06
C GLU A 110 -60.87 -21.06 4.86
N GLY A 111 -60.41 -22.28 5.14
CA GLY A 111 -60.14 -23.32 4.14
C GLY A 111 -58.88 -23.08 3.29
N ASP A 112 -58.97 -23.35 1.99
CA ASP A 112 -57.82 -23.37 1.05
C ASP A 112 -57.12 -22.01 0.91
N SER A 113 -57.86 -20.92 1.13
CA SER A 113 -57.35 -19.54 1.06
C SER A 113 -56.31 -19.25 2.15
N ALA A 114 -56.50 -19.80 3.36
CA ALA A 114 -55.54 -19.67 4.45
C ALA A 114 -54.25 -20.46 4.16
N MET A 115 -54.39 -21.68 3.63
CA MET A 115 -53.24 -22.50 3.21
C MET A 115 -52.41 -21.83 2.10
N LEU A 116 -53.06 -21.21 1.12
CA LEU A 116 -52.36 -20.47 0.05
C LEU A 116 -51.63 -19.23 0.60
N ALA A 117 -52.25 -18.51 1.54
CA ALA A 117 -51.62 -17.35 2.18
C ALA A 117 -50.40 -17.73 3.04
N GLU A 118 -50.48 -18.82 3.80
CA GLU A 118 -49.34 -19.37 4.54
C GLU A 118 -48.21 -19.83 3.62
N ARG A 119 -48.54 -20.51 2.52
CA ARG A 119 -47.56 -20.97 1.53
C ARG A 119 -46.84 -19.79 0.86
N ALA A 120 -47.58 -18.75 0.48
CA ALA A 120 -47.00 -17.52 -0.08
C ALA A 120 -46.10 -16.80 0.94
N SER A 121 -46.51 -16.72 2.22
CA SER A 121 -45.71 -16.15 3.31
C SER A 121 -44.39 -16.93 3.52
N SER A 122 -44.46 -18.27 3.48
CA SER A 122 -43.29 -19.15 3.60
C SER A 122 -42.28 -18.95 2.46
N GLN A 123 -42.74 -18.62 1.24
CA GLN A 123 -41.90 -18.34 0.09
C GLN A 123 -41.28 -16.93 0.13
N LEU A 124 -41.92 -15.95 0.77
CA LEU A 124 -41.39 -14.58 0.93
C LEU A 124 -40.31 -14.48 2.02
N GLN A 125 -40.39 -15.32 3.05
CA GLN A 125 -39.43 -15.32 4.16
C GLN A 125 -37.96 -15.52 3.73
N PRO A 126 -37.60 -16.48 2.86
CA PRO A 126 -36.22 -16.61 2.37
C PRO A 126 -35.79 -15.40 1.53
N ILE A 127 -36.70 -14.80 0.77
CA ILE A 127 -36.41 -13.61 -0.06
C ILE A 127 -36.08 -12.41 0.84
N LEU A 128 -36.89 -12.15 1.88
CA LEU A 128 -36.63 -11.10 2.86
C LEU A 128 -35.30 -11.32 3.62
N ARG A 129 -34.98 -12.55 4.00
CA ARG A 129 -33.70 -12.88 4.63
C ARG A 129 -32.51 -12.63 3.70
N SER A 130 -32.65 -12.97 2.41
CA SER A 130 -31.59 -12.72 1.41
C SER A 130 -31.37 -11.21 1.18
N LEU A 131 -32.44 -10.41 1.19
CA LEU A 131 -32.36 -8.94 1.12
C LEU A 131 -31.64 -8.36 2.34
N ASP A 132 -31.96 -8.85 3.55
CA ASP A 132 -31.27 -8.43 4.78
C ASP A 132 -29.78 -8.81 4.76
N GLN A 133 -29.42 -9.99 4.21
CA GLN A 133 -28.01 -10.39 4.05
C GLN A 133 -27.27 -9.48 3.08
N ILE A 134 -27.86 -9.15 1.92
CA ILE A 134 -27.28 -8.23 0.94
C ILE A 134 -27.07 -6.85 1.56
N GLN A 135 -28.02 -6.37 2.37
CA GLN A 135 -27.92 -5.09 3.07
C GLN A 135 -26.80 -5.09 4.12
N ARG A 136 -26.68 -6.16 4.92
CA ARG A 136 -25.61 -6.34 5.91
C ARG A 136 -24.23 -6.40 5.26
N LEU A 137 -24.07 -7.16 4.18
CA LEU A 137 -22.83 -7.21 3.40
C LEU A 137 -22.49 -5.84 2.79
N GLY A 138 -23.51 -5.09 2.38
CA GLY A 138 -23.39 -3.72 1.92
C GLY A 138 -22.85 -2.76 2.99
N GLN A 139 -23.27 -2.89 4.25
CA GLN A 139 -22.87 -2.05 5.40
C GLN A 139 -21.48 -2.39 5.96
N VAL A 140 -21.08 -3.66 5.96
CA VAL A 140 -19.75 -4.06 6.46
C VAL A 140 -18.62 -3.50 5.57
N GLN A 141 -18.85 -3.41 4.25
CA GLN A 141 -17.89 -2.79 3.33
C GLN A 141 -17.79 -1.26 3.46
N THR A 142 -18.82 -0.57 3.97
CA THR A 142 -18.75 0.89 4.16
C THR A 142 -17.88 1.28 5.35
N LEU A 143 -17.77 0.45 6.40
CA LEU A 143 -16.92 0.79 7.56
C LEU A 143 -15.42 0.76 7.24
N ALA A 144 -14.98 -0.08 6.28
CA ALA A 144 -13.58 -0.14 5.87
C ALA A 144 -13.14 1.03 4.96
N VAL A 145 -14.09 1.81 4.42
CA VAL A 145 -13.83 2.82 3.37
C VAL A 145 -14.22 4.25 3.80
N THR A 146 -14.73 4.44 5.01
CA THR A 146 -15.25 5.74 5.51
C THR A 146 -14.38 6.40 6.59
N GLN A 147 -13.09 6.10 6.66
CA GLN A 147 -12.15 7.01 7.34
C GLN A 147 -11.62 8.04 6.32
N ALA A 148 -12.41 9.09 6.11
CA ALA A 148 -11.90 10.33 5.54
C ALA A 148 -11.13 11.08 6.64
N PRO A 149 -9.85 11.45 6.45
CA PRO A 149 -9.19 12.37 7.37
C PRO A 149 -9.76 13.78 7.13
N ARG A 150 -10.26 14.40 8.19
CA ARG A 150 -10.53 15.83 8.21
C ARG A 150 -9.23 16.57 7.91
N LEU A 151 -9.24 17.34 6.82
CA LEU A 151 -8.16 18.22 6.39
C LEU A 151 -7.94 19.33 7.42
N GLY A 152 -6.88 19.20 8.22
CA GLY A 152 -6.17 20.34 8.81
C GLY A 152 -4.96 20.61 7.94
N MET A 153 -4.90 21.82 7.37
CA MET A 153 -3.79 22.32 6.54
C MET A 153 -2.47 22.20 7.29
N THR A 154 -1.51 21.47 6.73
CA THR A 154 -0.12 21.90 6.53
C THR A 154 0.51 21.03 5.46
N ASP A 155 1.15 21.68 4.50
CA ASP A 155 1.85 21.08 3.37
C ASP A 155 2.93 20.10 3.82
N THR A 156 2.68 18.82 3.64
CA THR A 156 3.66 17.86 3.11
C THR A 156 2.87 16.76 2.43
N VAL A 157 3.17 16.49 1.16
CA VAL A 157 2.66 15.31 0.44
C VAL A 157 3.35 14.08 1.04
N GLU A 158 2.91 13.64 2.22
CA GLU A 158 3.15 12.28 2.65
C GLU A 158 2.23 11.40 1.81
N VAL A 159 2.86 10.62 0.93
CA VAL A 159 2.29 9.37 0.41
C VAL A 159 1.55 8.72 1.58
N GLN A 160 0.23 8.57 1.46
CA GLN A 160 -0.57 7.81 2.42
C GLN A 160 -0.02 6.39 2.42
N SER A 161 0.99 6.18 3.26
CA SER A 161 1.52 4.88 3.57
C SER A 161 0.33 4.15 4.16
N LEU A 162 -0.08 3.05 3.52
CA LEU A 162 -0.98 2.10 4.15
C LEU A 162 -0.42 1.89 5.55
N LYS A 163 -1.16 2.36 6.56
CA LYS A 163 -0.76 2.25 7.96
C LYS A 163 -1.02 0.79 8.33
N VAL A 164 -0.10 -0.08 7.91
CA VAL A 164 -0.21 -1.53 8.10
C VAL A 164 0.09 -1.91 9.55
N LEU A 165 0.91 -1.09 10.21
CA LEU A 165 1.29 -1.25 11.60
C LEU A 165 0.28 -0.57 12.54
N ASN A 166 -0.33 -1.34 13.44
CA ASN A 166 -1.15 -0.82 14.52
C ASN A 166 -0.27 -0.43 15.73
N LEU A 167 0.11 0.84 15.76
CA LEU A 167 0.96 1.41 16.81
C LEU A 167 0.32 1.30 18.20
N GLU A 168 -0.99 1.55 18.31
CA GLU A 168 -1.70 1.48 19.59
C GLU A 168 -1.72 0.07 20.17
N ALA A 169 -1.81 -0.96 19.30
CA ALA A 169 -1.76 -2.35 19.74
C ALA A 169 -0.36 -2.74 20.21
N LEU A 170 0.68 -2.27 19.53
CA LEU A 170 2.08 -2.48 19.92
C LEU A 170 2.39 -1.82 21.26
N GLU A 171 2.00 -0.56 21.45
CA GLU A 171 2.23 0.19 22.69
C GLU A 171 1.49 -0.45 23.86
N ARG A 172 0.22 -0.82 23.67
CA ARG A 172 -0.54 -1.56 24.69
C ARG A 172 0.15 -2.85 25.07
N LYS A 173 0.58 -3.66 24.09
CA LYS A 173 1.28 -4.92 24.35
C LYS A 173 2.63 -4.73 25.04
N ARG A 174 3.39 -3.71 24.66
CA ARG A 174 4.64 -3.34 25.34
C ARG A 174 4.40 -3.02 26.81
N ASN A 175 3.36 -2.22 27.09
CA ASN A 175 3.00 -1.83 28.45
C ASN A 175 2.51 -3.03 29.28
N THR A 176 1.81 -3.98 28.67
CA THR A 176 1.34 -5.20 29.37
C THR A 176 2.45 -6.21 29.64
N LEU A 177 3.33 -6.49 28.67
CA LEU A 177 4.34 -7.56 28.76
C LEU A 177 5.67 -7.11 29.40
N GLY A 178 5.87 -5.79 29.49
CA GLY A 178 7.17 -5.21 29.82
C GLY A 178 8.11 -5.19 28.62
N HIS A 179 9.04 -4.24 28.63
CA HIS A 179 9.91 -3.92 27.49
C HIS A 179 10.76 -5.11 27.00
N GLN A 180 11.36 -5.87 27.91
CA GLN A 180 12.27 -6.97 27.56
C GLN A 180 11.53 -8.16 26.91
N THR A 181 10.47 -8.66 27.57
CA THR A 181 9.62 -9.75 27.04
C THR A 181 9.02 -9.37 25.69
N PHE A 182 8.60 -8.11 25.55
CA PHE A 182 8.06 -7.60 24.31
C PHE A 182 9.11 -7.52 23.18
N ALA A 183 10.33 -7.09 23.48
CA ALA A 183 11.43 -7.06 22.51
C ALA A 183 11.79 -8.48 22.03
N GLU A 184 11.86 -9.45 22.94
CA GLU A 184 12.08 -10.87 22.59
C GLU A 184 10.96 -11.42 21.70
N LEU A 185 9.70 -11.12 22.04
CA LEU A 185 8.54 -11.49 21.25
C LEU A 185 8.63 -10.91 19.83
N ILE A 186 8.87 -9.61 19.68
CA ILE A 186 9.02 -8.96 18.37
C ILE A 186 10.17 -9.57 17.58
N ASN A 187 11.33 -9.78 18.20
CA ASN A 187 12.49 -10.37 17.54
C ASN A 187 12.19 -11.78 17.03
N ARG A 188 11.59 -12.62 17.87
CA ARG A 188 11.23 -13.98 17.51
C ARG A 188 10.19 -14.03 16.40
N ARG A 189 9.13 -13.23 16.50
CA ARG A 189 8.03 -13.23 15.52
C ARG A 189 8.47 -12.60 14.19
N SER A 190 9.17 -11.47 14.21
CA SER A 190 9.66 -10.81 12.99
C SER A 190 10.66 -11.67 12.21
N ALA A 191 11.50 -12.46 12.89
CA ALA A 191 12.42 -13.40 12.24
C ALA A 191 11.71 -14.64 11.66
N GLY A 192 10.68 -15.16 12.34
CA GLY A 192 9.97 -16.37 11.91
C GLY A 192 8.95 -16.15 10.77
N LEU A 193 8.34 -14.97 10.73
CA LEU A 193 7.25 -14.63 9.81
C LEU A 193 7.60 -14.77 8.31
N PRO A 194 8.76 -14.32 7.79
CA PRO A 194 9.15 -14.53 6.39
C PRO A 194 9.15 -16.00 5.97
N LYS A 195 9.61 -16.88 6.86
CA LYS A 195 9.68 -18.32 6.60
C LYS A 195 8.27 -18.91 6.53
N GLN A 196 7.42 -18.59 7.51
CA GLN A 196 6.03 -19.06 7.54
C GLN A 196 5.20 -18.58 6.35
N ILE A 197 5.43 -17.34 5.88
CA ILE A 197 4.79 -16.83 4.66
C ILE A 197 5.28 -17.57 3.42
N THR A 198 6.58 -17.88 3.35
CA THR A 198 7.13 -18.67 2.24
C THR A 198 6.48 -20.06 2.19
N GLU A 199 6.39 -20.74 3.35
CA GLU A 199 5.70 -22.02 3.51
C GLU A 199 4.22 -21.93 3.09
N LEU A 200 3.51 -20.90 3.54
CA LEU A 200 2.13 -20.64 3.14
C LEU A 200 1.99 -20.44 1.63
N THR A 201 2.85 -19.63 1.01
CA THR A 201 2.78 -19.41 -0.45
C THR A 201 3.11 -20.67 -1.25
N SER A 202 4.00 -21.52 -0.74
CA SER A 202 4.25 -22.84 -1.32
C SER A 202 3.02 -23.74 -1.21
N ALA A 203 2.37 -23.77 -0.04
CA ALA A 203 1.14 -24.53 0.18
C ALA A 203 -0.01 -24.06 -0.73
N LEU A 204 -0.15 -22.74 -0.94
CA LEU A 204 -1.11 -22.14 -1.87
C LEU A 204 -0.89 -22.60 -3.32
N THR A 205 0.36 -22.69 -3.77
CA THR A 205 0.68 -23.19 -5.12
C THR A 205 0.53 -24.70 -5.25
N GLY A 206 0.61 -25.44 -4.14
CA GLY A 206 0.45 -26.89 -4.11
C GLY A 206 -1.01 -27.34 -4.19
N ARG A 207 -1.23 -28.62 -3.83
CA ARG A 207 -2.57 -29.21 -3.61
C ARG A 207 -2.90 -29.35 -2.11
N HIS A 208 -2.17 -28.65 -1.25
CA HIS A 208 -2.22 -28.76 0.21
C HIS A 208 -3.07 -27.65 0.83
N TRP A 209 -4.33 -27.54 0.40
CA TRP A 209 -5.21 -26.42 0.75
C TRP A 209 -5.55 -26.36 2.25
N LEU A 210 -5.72 -27.52 2.88
CA LEU A 210 -5.94 -27.63 4.32
C LEU A 210 -4.71 -27.15 5.13
N ASP A 211 -3.52 -27.45 4.63
CA ASP A 211 -2.28 -26.98 5.28
C ASP A 211 -2.12 -25.47 5.08
N ALA A 212 -2.43 -24.95 3.88
CA ALA A 212 -2.44 -23.53 3.60
C ALA A 212 -3.44 -22.77 4.49
N GLU A 213 -4.64 -23.32 4.71
CA GLU A 213 -5.64 -22.74 5.61
C GLU A 213 -5.13 -22.67 7.05
N LYS A 214 -4.61 -23.78 7.59
CA LYS A 214 -4.05 -23.84 8.94
C LYS A 214 -2.86 -22.89 9.10
N LEU A 215 -1.95 -22.89 8.12
CA LEU A 215 -0.79 -21.98 8.11
C LEU A 215 -1.25 -20.52 8.08
N ALA A 216 -2.23 -20.16 7.25
CA ALA A 216 -2.75 -18.80 7.19
C ALA A 216 -3.28 -18.32 8.56
N LEU A 217 -4.00 -19.17 9.30
CA LEU A 217 -4.47 -18.84 10.65
C LEU A 217 -3.31 -18.67 11.65
N VAL A 218 -2.33 -19.57 11.64
CA VAL A 218 -1.15 -19.49 12.52
C VAL A 218 -0.34 -18.23 12.23
N VAL A 219 -0.10 -17.92 10.96
CA VAL A 219 0.61 -16.71 10.55
C VAL A 219 -0.20 -15.47 10.91
N ALA A 220 -1.53 -15.48 10.75
CA ALA A 220 -2.38 -14.37 11.15
C ALA A 220 -2.31 -14.09 12.65
N ALA A 221 -2.31 -15.14 13.48
CA ALA A 221 -2.15 -14.99 14.92
C ALA A 221 -0.78 -14.37 15.28
N ASN A 222 0.30 -14.90 14.71
CA ASN A 222 1.67 -14.41 14.92
C ASN A 222 1.84 -12.95 14.45
N ALA A 223 1.24 -12.58 13.32
CA ALA A 223 1.27 -11.22 12.78
C ALA A 223 0.48 -10.23 13.65
N GLY A 224 -0.72 -10.63 14.08
CA GLY A 224 -1.54 -9.82 14.99
C GLY A 224 -0.89 -9.66 16.37
N GLU A 225 -0.09 -10.64 16.81
CA GLU A 225 0.63 -10.53 18.07
C GLU A 225 1.64 -9.38 18.12
N ILE A 226 2.15 -8.96 16.96
CA ILE A 226 3.12 -7.87 16.79
C ILE A 226 2.51 -6.67 16.05
N GLY A 227 1.19 -6.52 16.10
CA GLY A 227 0.49 -5.34 15.58
C GLY A 227 0.47 -5.22 14.06
N LEU A 228 0.72 -6.29 13.30
CA LEU A 228 0.59 -6.32 11.84
C LEU A 228 -0.85 -6.68 11.44
N ASP A 229 -1.80 -5.86 11.86
CA ASP A 229 -3.23 -6.18 11.78
C ASP A 229 -3.76 -6.28 10.35
N ALA A 230 -3.23 -5.50 9.40
CA ALA A 230 -3.70 -5.58 8.02
C ALA A 230 -3.33 -6.95 7.40
N ILE A 231 -2.13 -7.46 7.66
CA ILE A 231 -1.74 -8.82 7.24
C ILE A 231 -2.55 -9.86 7.99
N ALA A 232 -2.72 -9.72 9.31
CA ALA A 232 -3.49 -10.67 10.10
C ALA A 232 -4.94 -10.77 9.59
N GLY A 233 -5.56 -9.63 9.27
CA GLY A 233 -6.90 -9.57 8.66
C GLY A 233 -6.93 -10.21 7.28
N HIS A 234 -5.96 -9.90 6.42
CA HIS A 234 -5.87 -10.49 5.08
C HIS A 234 -5.71 -12.01 5.13
N LEU A 235 -4.85 -12.53 6.02
CA LEU A 235 -4.60 -13.96 6.20
C LEU A 235 -5.81 -14.71 6.78
N ARG A 236 -6.57 -14.10 7.70
CA ARG A 236 -7.83 -14.68 8.19
C ARG A 236 -8.87 -14.78 7.07
N ASN A 237 -9.00 -13.73 6.25
CA ASN A 237 -9.88 -13.76 5.09
C ASN A 237 -9.45 -14.82 4.07
N LEU A 238 -8.15 -14.91 3.79
CA LEU A 238 -7.57 -15.93 2.91
C LEU A 238 -7.86 -17.35 3.44
N SER A 239 -7.72 -17.60 4.75
CA SER A 239 -8.12 -18.87 5.36
C SER A 239 -9.60 -19.20 5.12
N THR A 240 -10.51 -18.24 5.33
CA THR A 240 -11.94 -18.48 5.10
C THR A 240 -12.27 -18.78 3.63
N GLN A 241 -11.55 -18.14 2.70
CA GLN A 241 -11.73 -18.36 1.27
C GLN A 241 -11.16 -19.71 0.80
N LEU A 242 -10.06 -20.18 1.40
CA LEU A 242 -9.47 -21.48 1.06
C LEU A 242 -10.39 -22.67 1.39
N GLY A 243 -11.28 -22.50 2.37
CA GLY A 243 -12.33 -23.46 2.71
C GLY A 243 -13.42 -23.59 1.62
N ILE A 244 -13.48 -22.65 0.67
CA ILE A 244 -14.45 -22.65 -0.43
C ILE A 244 -13.73 -23.07 -1.72
N ASP A 245 -14.09 -24.24 -2.26
CA ASP A 245 -13.46 -24.83 -3.44
C ASP A 245 -13.37 -23.86 -4.64
N SER A 246 -14.43 -23.06 -4.87
CA SER A 246 -14.50 -22.10 -5.97
C SER A 246 -13.59 -20.88 -5.83
N GLU A 247 -13.15 -20.54 -4.61
CA GLU A 247 -12.29 -19.37 -4.35
C GLU A 247 -10.79 -19.73 -4.32
N ARG A 248 -10.43 -21.02 -4.31
CA ARG A 248 -9.03 -21.46 -4.17
C ARG A 248 -8.10 -20.93 -5.26
N GLU A 249 -8.57 -20.86 -6.50
CA GLU A 249 -7.77 -20.32 -7.61
C GLU A 249 -7.56 -18.81 -7.47
N ARG A 250 -8.54 -18.09 -6.92
CA ARG A 250 -8.40 -16.67 -6.59
C ARG A 250 -7.38 -16.46 -5.47
N CYS A 251 -7.38 -17.29 -4.43
CA CYS A 251 -6.37 -17.24 -3.38
C CYS A 251 -4.95 -17.48 -3.90
N ARG A 252 -4.77 -18.33 -4.93
CA ARG A 252 -3.48 -18.49 -5.61
C ARG A 252 -3.01 -17.20 -6.30
N GLN A 253 -3.92 -16.52 -6.97
CA GLN A 253 -3.61 -15.26 -7.67
C GLN A 253 -3.20 -14.14 -6.69
N GLN A 254 -3.66 -14.19 -5.43
CA GLN A 254 -3.28 -13.25 -4.37
C GLN A 254 -1.86 -13.44 -3.82
N ARG A 255 -1.11 -14.47 -4.25
CA ARG A 255 0.25 -14.75 -3.76
C ARG A 255 1.18 -13.53 -3.84
N SER A 256 1.21 -12.85 -4.98
CA SER A 256 2.10 -11.70 -5.18
C SER A 256 1.70 -10.51 -4.30
N GLU A 257 0.40 -10.32 -4.09
CA GLU A 257 -0.15 -9.30 -3.19
C GLU A 257 0.26 -9.59 -1.74
N LEU A 258 0.07 -10.84 -1.28
CA LEU A 258 0.45 -11.27 0.06
C LEU A 258 1.95 -11.09 0.33
N LEU A 259 2.82 -11.48 -0.62
CA LEU A 259 4.27 -11.30 -0.48
C LEU A 259 4.67 -9.82 -0.40
N ASN A 260 4.03 -8.96 -1.20
CA ASN A 260 4.29 -7.53 -1.18
C ASN A 260 3.82 -6.89 0.13
N LEU A 261 2.59 -7.20 0.57
CA LEU A 261 2.04 -6.74 1.83
C LEU A 261 2.94 -7.17 3.00
N MET A 262 3.39 -8.42 2.99
CA MET A 262 4.32 -8.93 4.01
C MET A 262 5.63 -8.14 4.06
N ARG A 263 6.25 -7.93 2.90
CA ARG A 263 7.52 -7.19 2.80
C ARG A 263 7.39 -5.77 3.36
N VAL A 264 6.37 -5.04 2.94
CA VAL A 264 6.11 -3.66 3.39
C VAL A 264 5.90 -3.61 4.90
N SER A 265 5.14 -4.55 5.44
CA SER A 265 4.78 -4.53 6.86
C SER A 265 5.93 -4.93 7.78
N ILE A 266 6.75 -5.90 7.36
CA ILE A 266 8.00 -6.21 8.06
C ILE A 266 8.93 -5.00 8.04
N GLN A 267 9.07 -4.34 6.89
CA GLN A 267 9.91 -3.14 6.79
C GLN A 267 9.43 -2.06 7.77
N GLN A 268 8.13 -1.77 7.78
CA GLN A 268 7.55 -0.81 8.73
C GLN A 268 7.80 -1.21 10.19
N LEU A 269 7.70 -2.51 10.52
CA LEU A 269 8.00 -3.00 11.87
C LEU A 269 9.49 -2.86 12.22
N GLN A 270 10.41 -3.11 11.28
CA GLN A 270 11.84 -2.93 11.50
C GLN A 270 12.20 -1.46 11.67
N ASP A 271 11.60 -0.57 10.87
CA ASP A 271 11.77 0.88 10.98
C ASP A 271 11.21 1.41 12.31
N TRP A 272 10.07 0.87 12.75
CA TRP A 272 9.52 1.20 14.05
C TRP A 272 10.42 0.69 15.19
N LYS A 273 10.87 -0.56 15.09
CA LYS A 273 11.79 -1.17 16.06
C LYS A 273 13.07 -0.37 16.18
N SER A 274 13.68 0.04 15.07
CA SER A 274 14.94 0.77 15.12
C SER A 274 14.82 2.12 15.83
N LYS A 275 13.66 2.79 15.70
CA LYS A 275 13.36 4.07 16.37
C LYS A 275 13.01 3.93 17.85
N ASN A 276 12.34 2.86 18.25
CA ASN A 276 11.72 2.75 19.57
C ASN A 276 12.43 1.76 20.52
N LEU A 277 13.16 0.78 19.99
CA LEU A 277 13.85 -0.22 20.82
C LEU A 277 15.34 0.09 21.00
N HIS A 278 16.01 0.78 20.07
CA HIS A 278 17.42 1.15 20.23
C HIS A 278 17.64 2.35 21.15
N THR A 279 16.70 3.29 21.21
CA THR A 279 16.78 4.49 22.05
C THR A 279 16.74 4.16 23.54
N GLU A 280 16.08 3.07 23.94
CA GLU A 280 16.03 2.64 25.35
C GLU A 280 17.16 1.67 25.74
N TRP A 281 17.78 0.97 24.78
CA TRP A 281 18.97 0.15 25.03
C TRP A 281 20.24 0.98 25.22
N ALA A 282 20.29 2.19 24.65
CA ALA A 282 21.41 3.12 24.82
C ALA A 282 21.42 3.85 26.17
N LEU A 283 20.38 3.69 27.01
CA LEU A 283 20.25 4.28 28.33
C LEU A 283 20.61 3.30 29.47
N ARG A 284 21.21 2.15 29.15
CA ARG A 284 21.89 1.25 30.09
C ARG A 284 23.36 1.14 29.72
#